data_AF-A0A0G1QYT8-F1
#
_entry.id   AF-A0A0G1QYT8-F1
#
_cell.length_a   1.000
_cell.length_b   1.000
_cell.length_c   1.000
_cell.angle_alpha   90.00
_cell.angle_beta   90.00
_cell.angle_gamma   90.00
#
_symmetry.space_group_name_H-M   'P 1'
#
loop_
_entity.id
_entity.type
_entity.pdbx_description
1 polymer ?
#
loop_
_entity_poly.entity_id
_entity_poly.type
_entity_poly.pdbx_seq_one_letter_code
_entity_poly.pdbx_strand_id
1 'polypeptide(L)'
;MGTLLLIATGITALAVKQSLISVSGRESQIAFYAADTGLECALYWDVKNPSGSSAFDPSTSSTINCNQDANNGGNQWVVGGSSASTFTMTFLPDPSCAIVTVTKLTGNATRIESLGYNTCNSESSRRVERAIRATY
;
A
#
# COMPACT_ATOMS: atom_id res chain seq x y z
N MET A 1 -31.63 -37.87 19.97
CA MET A 1 -31.76 -36.40 19.78
C MET A 1 -30.44 -35.62 19.94
N GLY A 2 -29.38 -36.13 20.59
CA GLY A 2 -28.11 -35.39 20.76
C GLY A 2 -27.18 -35.32 19.53
N THR A 3 -27.33 -36.21 18.55
CA THR A 3 -26.46 -36.27 17.35
C THR A 3 -26.68 -35.11 16.39
N LEU A 4 -27.93 -34.65 16.22
CA LEU A 4 -28.27 -33.47 15.43
C LEU A 4 -27.61 -32.20 15.98
N LEU A 5 -27.56 -32.07 17.32
CA LEU A 5 -26.92 -30.94 17.97
C LEU A 5 -25.40 -30.95 17.74
N LEU A 6 -24.75 -32.12 17.81
CA LEU A 6 -23.31 -32.27 17.56
C LEU A 6 -22.93 -31.95 16.11
N ILE A 7 -23.76 -32.36 15.14
CA ILE A 7 -23.54 -32.03 13.73
C ILE A 7 -23.73 -30.52 13.51
N ALA A 8 -24.79 -29.95 14.09
CA ALA A 8 -25.07 -28.52 13.98
C ALA A 8 -23.95 -27.66 14.58
N THR A 9 -23.42 -28.02 15.75
CA THR A 9 -22.29 -27.30 16.36
C THR A 9 -20.99 -27.46 15.58
N GLY A 10 -20.76 -28.63 14.97
CA GLY A 10 -19.62 -28.85 14.08
C GLY A 10 -19.65 -27.93 12.84
N ILE A 11 -20.81 -27.83 12.18
CA ILE A 11 -20.98 -27.00 10.97
C ILE A 11 -20.84 -25.52 11.30
N THR A 12 -21.45 -25.03 12.39
CA THR A 12 -21.34 -23.62 12.78
C THR A 12 -19.90 -23.24 13.14
N ALA A 13 -19.15 -24.12 13.81
CA ALA A 13 -17.73 -23.88 14.11
C ALA A 13 -16.87 -23.78 12.83
N LEU A 14 -17.14 -24.62 11.82
CA LEU A 14 -16.47 -24.54 10.53
C LEU A 14 -16.83 -23.26 9.77
N ALA A 15 -18.12 -22.90 9.74
CA ALA A 15 -18.60 -21.69 9.07
C ALA A 15 -17.98 -20.41 9.66
N VAL A 16 -17.83 -20.32 10.99
CA VAL A 16 -17.16 -19.18 11.64
C VAL A 16 -15.70 -19.09 11.22
N LYS A 17 -14.96 -20.22 11.20
CA LYS A 17 -13.57 -20.23 10.75
C LYS A 17 -13.42 -19.83 9.28
N GLN A 18 -14.30 -20.33 8.42
CA GLN A 18 -14.32 -19.97 7.00
C GLN A 18 -14.61 -18.48 6.79
N SER A 19 -15.56 -17.91 7.55
CA SER A 19 -15.86 -16.48 7.50
C SER A 19 -14.66 -15.62 7.88
N LEU A 20 -13.93 -16.00 8.93
CA LEU A 20 -12.71 -15.28 9.35
C LEU A 20 -11.61 -15.32 8.27
N ILE A 21 -11.40 -16.47 7.62
CA ILE A 21 -10.44 -16.60 6.52
C ILE A 21 -10.86 -15.73 5.33
N SER A 22 -12.15 -15.73 4.98
CA SER A 22 -12.69 -14.90 3.90
C SER A 22 -12.48 -13.40 4.14
N VAL A 23 -12.72 -12.93 5.37
CA VAL A 23 -12.45 -11.53 5.74
C VAL A 23 -10.96 -11.21 5.60
N SER A 24 -10.07 -12.05 6.14
CA SER A 24 -8.62 -11.84 5.99
C SER A 24 -8.15 -11.81 4.53
N GLY A 25 -8.74 -12.66 3.67
CA GLY A 25 -8.49 -12.66 2.24
C GLY A 25 -8.91 -11.35 1.57
N ARG A 26 -10.09 -10.82 1.90
CA ARG A 26 -10.57 -9.53 1.40
C ARG A 26 -9.68 -8.37 1.86
N GLU A 27 -9.37 -8.28 3.15
CA GLU A 27 -8.49 -7.22 3.69
C GLU A 27 -7.09 -7.27 3.08
N SER A 28 -6.59 -8.48 2.77
CA SER A 28 -5.32 -8.65 2.06
C SER A 28 -5.36 -8.10 0.64
N GLN A 29 -6.47 -8.24 -0.08
CA GLN A 29 -6.61 -7.70 -1.44
C GLN A 29 -6.62 -6.16 -1.41
N ILE A 30 -7.30 -5.56 -0.44
CA ILE A 30 -7.32 -4.09 -0.27
C ILE A 30 -5.90 -3.58 0.03
N ALA A 31 -5.20 -4.21 0.97
CA ALA A 31 -3.81 -3.86 1.29
C ALA A 31 -2.88 -4.04 0.07
N PHE A 32 -3.03 -5.11 -0.70
CA PHE A 32 -2.22 -5.35 -1.89
C PHE A 32 -2.51 -4.32 -3.00
N TYR A 33 -3.78 -3.99 -3.25
CA TYR A 33 -4.17 -2.96 -4.21
C TYR A 33 -3.60 -1.58 -3.85
N ALA A 34 -3.62 -1.23 -2.56
CA ALA A 34 -2.98 -0.01 -2.07
C ALA A 34 -1.46 -0.01 -2.35
N ALA A 35 -0.77 -1.12 -2.05
CA ALA A 35 0.66 -1.27 -2.30
C ALA A 35 1.00 -1.15 -3.80
N ASP A 36 0.22 -1.82 -4.65
CA ASP A 36 0.42 -1.81 -6.10
C ASP A 36 0.26 -0.40 -6.67
N THR A 37 -0.81 0.30 -6.29
CA THR A 37 -1.04 1.68 -6.72
C THR A 37 0.06 2.63 -6.23
N GLY A 38 0.56 2.43 -5.01
CA GLY A 38 1.69 3.19 -4.47
C GLY A 38 2.99 2.96 -5.24
N LEU A 39 3.28 1.70 -5.58
CA LEU A 39 4.44 1.33 -6.39
C LEU A 39 4.36 1.95 -7.78
N GLU A 40 3.22 1.81 -8.46
CA GLU A 40 3.02 2.33 -9.82
C GLU A 40 3.15 3.85 -9.86
N CYS A 41 2.66 4.58 -8.84
CA CYS A 41 2.85 6.02 -8.81
C CYS A 41 4.33 6.41 -8.64
N ALA A 42 5.06 5.76 -7.74
CA ALA A 42 6.50 6.00 -7.61
C ALA A 42 7.24 5.65 -8.89
N LEU A 43 6.89 4.53 -9.55
CA LEU A 43 7.52 4.13 -10.80
C LEU A 43 7.25 5.14 -11.93
N TYR A 44 6.02 5.66 -12.02
CA TYR A 44 5.66 6.70 -12.97
C TYR A 44 6.52 7.96 -12.78
N TRP A 45 6.65 8.45 -11.55
CA TRP A 45 7.45 9.64 -11.25
C TRP A 45 8.96 9.39 -11.32
N ASP A 46 9.42 8.14 -11.27
CA ASP A 46 10.83 7.82 -11.48
C ASP A 46 11.21 7.72 -12.96
N VAL A 47 10.39 7.00 -13.76
CA VAL A 47 10.74 6.62 -15.15
C VAL A 47 10.05 7.50 -16.20
N LYS A 48 8.83 7.95 -15.93
CA LYS A 48 7.95 8.66 -16.88
C LYS A 48 7.68 10.11 -16.49
N ASN A 49 8.47 10.67 -15.58
CA ASN A 49 8.33 12.07 -15.17
C ASN A 49 8.33 13.01 -16.40
N PRO A 50 7.32 13.88 -16.57
CA PRO A 50 7.27 14.84 -17.67
C PRO A 50 8.47 15.79 -17.73
N SER A 51 9.18 15.98 -16.62
CA SER A 51 10.41 16.79 -16.54
C SER A 51 11.64 16.12 -17.16
N GLY A 52 11.54 14.87 -17.60
CA GLY A 52 12.61 14.11 -18.26
C GLY A 52 13.67 13.47 -17.35
N SER A 53 13.67 13.81 -16.05
CA SER A 53 14.53 13.22 -15.02
C SER A 53 13.70 12.59 -13.91
N SER A 54 14.25 11.60 -13.19
CA SER A 54 13.57 11.01 -12.02
C SER A 54 13.21 12.09 -10.99
N ALA A 55 11.97 12.06 -10.51
CA ALA A 55 11.51 12.92 -9.41
C ALA A 55 12.26 12.64 -8.09
N PHE A 56 12.86 11.46 -7.97
CA PHE A 56 13.56 10.96 -6.78
C PHE A 56 15.08 11.10 -6.89
N ASP A 57 15.57 11.98 -7.77
CA ASP A 57 17.00 12.23 -7.92
C ASP A 57 17.60 12.73 -6.58
N PRO A 58 18.74 12.18 -6.12
CA PRO A 58 19.35 12.61 -4.86
C PRO A 58 19.84 14.06 -4.86
N SER A 59 20.06 14.66 -6.03
CA SER A 59 20.62 16.01 -6.20
C SER A 59 19.56 17.12 -6.26
N THR A 60 18.31 16.78 -6.59
CA THR A 60 17.23 17.76 -6.77
C THR A 60 15.95 17.30 -6.09
N SER A 61 15.28 18.20 -5.39
CA SER A 61 13.93 17.94 -4.88
C SER A 61 12.87 18.25 -5.95
N SER A 62 11.81 17.46 -6.00
CA SER A 62 10.64 17.70 -6.84
C SER A 62 9.36 17.42 -6.07
N THR A 63 8.25 18.02 -6.51
CA THR A 63 6.93 17.77 -5.92
C THR A 63 6.18 16.78 -6.79
N ILE A 64 5.77 15.67 -6.20
CA ILE A 64 4.95 14.65 -6.85
C ILE A 64 3.56 14.63 -6.24
N ASN A 65 2.60 14.16 -7.01
CA ASN A 65 1.25 13.90 -6.55
C ASN A 65 0.76 12.55 -7.10
N CYS A 66 0.01 11.84 -6.28
CA CYS A 66 -0.52 10.51 -6.59
C CYS A 66 -1.92 10.42 -6.00
N ASN A 67 -2.93 10.04 -6.78
CA ASN A 67 -4.31 9.98 -6.26
C ASN A 67 -4.73 11.31 -5.59
N GLN A 68 -4.39 12.45 -6.18
CA GLN A 68 -4.77 13.77 -5.67
C GLN A 68 -6.09 14.20 -6.31
N ASP A 69 -7.13 14.27 -5.49
CA ASP A 69 -8.47 14.70 -5.89
C ASP A 69 -9.10 15.57 -4.79
N ALA A 70 -10.39 15.87 -4.92
CA ALA A 70 -11.11 16.67 -3.91
C ALA A 70 -11.18 15.99 -2.53
N ASN A 71 -11.11 14.66 -2.46
CA ASN A 71 -11.14 13.90 -1.20
C ASN A 71 -9.74 13.72 -0.60
N ASN A 72 -8.71 13.74 -1.44
CA ASN A 72 -7.31 13.48 -1.11
C ASN A 72 -6.41 14.67 -1.47
N GLY A 73 -6.84 15.89 -1.17
CA GLY A 73 -6.10 17.10 -1.53
C GLY A 73 -4.67 17.16 -0.96
N GLY A 74 -4.42 16.44 0.14
CA GLY A 74 -3.12 16.29 0.78
C GLY A 74 -2.18 15.25 0.16
N ASN A 75 -2.61 14.52 -0.89
CA ASN A 75 -1.78 13.53 -1.57
C ASN A 75 -0.75 14.18 -2.52
N GLN A 76 0.13 14.99 -1.94
CA GLN A 76 1.20 15.71 -2.61
C GLN A 76 2.41 15.77 -1.68
N TRP A 77 3.58 15.43 -2.19
CA TRP A 77 4.80 15.31 -1.37
C TRP A 77 6.01 15.86 -2.10
N VAL A 78 6.94 16.41 -1.33
CA VAL A 78 8.28 16.78 -1.82
C VAL A 78 9.18 15.56 -1.66
N VAL A 79 9.76 15.10 -2.76
CA VAL A 79 10.62 13.92 -2.85
C VAL A 79 11.92 14.29 -3.57
N GLY A 80 12.91 13.39 -3.58
CA GLY A 80 14.24 13.69 -4.10
C GLY A 80 15.05 14.57 -3.13
N GLY A 81 16.23 15.03 -3.58
CA GLY A 81 17.18 15.76 -2.74
C GLY A 81 17.85 14.90 -1.65
N SER A 82 17.59 13.59 -1.65
CA SER A 82 18.16 12.59 -0.76
C SER A 82 18.17 11.24 -1.46
N SER A 83 19.09 10.36 -1.04
CA SER A 83 19.15 8.97 -1.50
C SER A 83 17.90 8.14 -1.16
N ALA A 84 17.09 8.58 -0.20
CA ALA A 84 15.83 7.94 0.16
C ALA A 84 14.71 8.98 0.32
N SER A 85 13.55 8.69 -0.25
CA SER A 85 12.33 9.47 -0.15
C SER A 85 11.19 8.56 0.30
N THR A 86 10.42 8.99 1.29
CA THR A 86 9.25 8.24 1.78
C THR A 86 8.04 9.15 1.76
N PHE A 87 6.93 8.64 1.24
CA PHE A 87 5.65 9.32 1.22
C PHE A 87 4.50 8.37 1.53
N THR A 88 3.39 8.92 2.03
CA THR A 88 2.23 8.12 2.45
C THR A 88 1.00 8.58 1.67
N MET A 89 0.46 7.69 0.86
CA MET A 89 -0.72 7.93 0.03
C MET A 89 -1.98 7.39 0.70
N THR A 90 -3.03 8.21 0.78
CA THR A 90 -4.37 7.81 1.26
C THR A 90 -5.33 7.58 0.10
N PHE A 91 -6.34 6.72 0.31
CA PHE A 91 -7.37 6.40 -0.68
C PHE A 91 -8.77 6.77 -0.20
N LEU A 92 -8.95 7.99 0.31
CA LEU A 92 -10.26 8.43 0.81
C LEU A 92 -11.31 8.35 -0.30
N PRO A 93 -12.54 7.91 0.02
CA PRO A 93 -13.10 7.67 1.36
C PRO A 93 -12.74 6.32 2.00
N ASP A 94 -12.04 5.43 1.30
CA ASP A 94 -11.61 4.16 1.86
C ASP A 94 -10.51 4.36 2.92
N PRO A 95 -10.51 3.58 4.02
CA PRO A 95 -9.55 3.75 5.11
C PRO A 95 -8.14 3.25 4.77
N SER A 96 -7.94 2.67 3.59
CA SER A 96 -6.65 2.12 3.14
C SER A 96 -5.62 3.20 2.82
N CYS A 97 -4.34 2.83 2.91
CA CYS A 97 -3.21 3.66 2.48
C CYS A 97 -2.01 2.83 2.07
N ALA A 98 -1.08 3.48 1.40
CA ALA A 98 0.22 2.95 1.06
C ALA A 98 1.32 3.85 1.57
N ILE A 99 2.34 3.27 2.19
CA ILE A 99 3.59 3.94 2.53
C ILE A 99 4.61 3.49 1.49
N VAL A 100 5.12 4.44 0.71
CA VAL A 100 6.05 4.17 -0.38
C VAL A 100 7.40 4.75 -0.02
N THR A 101 8.44 3.93 -0.13
CA THR A 101 9.83 4.32 0.05
C THR A 101 10.59 4.07 -1.24
N VAL A 102 11.13 5.14 -1.81
CA VAL A 102 12.03 5.08 -2.97
C VAL A 102 13.45 5.31 -2.48
N THR A 103 14.36 4.40 -2.81
CA THR A 103 15.77 4.48 -2.48
C THR A 103 16.60 4.42 -3.76
N LYS A 104 17.40 5.46 -4.00
CA LYS A 104 18.42 5.49 -5.04
C LYS A 104 19.71 4.89 -4.48
N LEU A 105 20.12 3.77 -5.06
CA LEU A 105 21.29 3.00 -4.65
C LEU A 105 22.54 3.47 -5.42
N THR A 106 23.71 3.14 -4.90
CA THR A 106 24.96 3.31 -5.64
C THR A 106 24.98 2.41 -6.88
N GLY A 107 25.38 2.95 -8.03
CA GLY A 107 25.40 2.20 -9.30
C GLY A 107 24.16 2.38 -10.19
N ASN A 108 23.43 3.49 -10.04
CA ASN A 108 22.26 3.85 -10.86
C ASN A 108 21.05 2.92 -10.71
N ALA A 109 21.04 2.09 -9.65
CA ALA A 109 19.92 1.23 -9.32
C ALA A 109 18.89 1.98 -8.45
N THR A 110 17.62 1.70 -8.67
CA THR A 110 16.50 2.27 -7.91
C THR A 110 15.72 1.14 -7.27
N ARG A 111 15.50 1.24 -5.96
CA ARG A 111 14.63 0.35 -5.21
C ARG A 111 13.39 1.09 -4.77
N ILE A 112 12.23 0.59 -5.17
CA ILE A 112 10.93 1.10 -4.75
C ILE A 112 10.29 0.02 -3.88
N GLU A 113 9.88 0.39 -2.68
CA GLU A 113 9.16 -0.47 -1.75
C GLU A 113 7.85 0.21 -1.37
N SER A 114 6.73 -0.46 -1.66
CA SER A 114 5.42 0.02 -1.28
C SER A 114 4.77 -0.94 -0.29
N LEU A 115 4.39 -0.41 0.87
CA LEU A 115 3.69 -1.10 1.94
C LEU A 115 2.24 -0.62 1.96
N GLY A 116 1.32 -1.46 1.52
CA GLY A 116 -0.11 -1.17 1.50
C GLY A 116 -0.83 -1.76 2.71
N TYR A 117 -1.86 -1.05 3.14
CA TYR A 117 -2.64 -1.33 4.34
C TYR A 117 -4.13 -1.27 4.05
N ASN A 118 -4.90 -2.18 4.64
CA ASN A 118 -6.36 -2.10 4.62
C ASN A 118 -6.91 -0.92 5.45
N THR A 119 -6.15 -0.47 6.46
CA THR A 119 -6.48 0.71 7.26
C THR A 119 -5.23 1.50 7.64
N CYS A 120 -5.33 2.83 7.59
CA CYS A 120 -4.29 3.74 8.06
C CYS A 120 -4.21 3.88 9.56
N ASN A 121 -5.21 3.37 10.30
CA ASN A 121 -5.14 3.35 11.75
C ASN A 121 -4.16 2.27 12.22
N SER A 122 -3.00 2.69 12.72
CA SER A 122 -1.95 1.81 13.26
C SER A 122 -2.36 1.05 14.53
N GLU A 123 -3.40 1.48 15.23
CA GLU A 123 -3.90 0.83 16.45
C GLU A 123 -4.93 -0.29 16.16
N SER A 124 -5.36 -0.43 14.91
CA SER A 124 -6.33 -1.46 14.53
C SER A 124 -5.71 -2.85 14.61
N SER A 125 -6.27 -3.72 15.46
CA SER A 125 -5.90 -5.14 15.53
C SER A 125 -6.26 -5.95 14.28
N ARG A 126 -7.05 -5.35 13.37
CA ARG A 126 -7.41 -5.92 12.07
C ARG A 126 -6.58 -5.35 10.93
N ARG A 127 -5.49 -4.64 11.23
CA ARG A 127 -4.59 -4.07 10.21
C ARG A 127 -3.83 -5.19 9.51
N VAL A 128 -4.02 -5.29 8.21
CA VAL A 128 -3.32 -6.20 7.31
C VAL A 128 -2.35 -5.39 6.47
N GLU A 129 -1.12 -5.89 6.34
CA GLU A 129 -0.07 -5.31 5.52
C GLU A 129 0.24 -6.22 4.33
N ARG A 130 0.44 -5.61 3.16
CA ARG A 130 1.02 -6.28 1.98
C ARG A 130 2.10 -5.38 1.40
N ALA A 131 3.22 -5.99 1.00
CA ALA A 131 4.37 -5.29 0.47
C ALA A 131 4.62 -5.69 -0.99
N ILE A 132 4.97 -4.71 -1.81
CA ILE A 132 5.49 -4.92 -3.17
C ILE A 132 6.80 -4.18 -3.29
N ARG A 133 7.79 -4.81 -3.90
CA ARG A 133 9.12 -4.24 -4.08
C ARG A 133 9.56 -4.41 -5.53
N ALA A 134 9.95 -3.31 -6.15
CA ALA A 134 10.61 -3.28 -7.45
C ALA A 134 12.06 -2.83 -7.28
N THR A 135 12.96 -3.40 -8.06
CA THR A 135 14.36 -2.97 -8.14
C THR A 135 14.82 -3.11 -9.58
N TYR A 136 15.43 -2.05 -10.10
CA TYR A 136 15.94 -1.98 -11.47
C TYR A 136 17.16 -1.07 -11.54
#